data_AF-A0A916K2V2-F1
#
_entry.id   AF-A0A916K2V2-F1
#
_cell.length_a   1.000
_cell.length_b   1.000
_cell.length_c   1.000
_cell.angle_alpha   90.00
_cell.angle_beta   90.00
_cell.angle_gamma   90.00
#
_symmetry.space_group_name_H-M   'P 1'
#
loop_
_entity.id
_entity.type
_entity.pdbx_description
1 polymer ?
#
loop_
_entity_poly.entity_id
_entity_poly.type
_entity_poly.pdbx_seq_one_letter_code
_entity_poly.pdbx_strand_id
1 'polypeptide(L)'
;MIRVCSIDPFDLFRYVPDGTVLRFGKTTIGCLGGIETANPEEKQSIDQRQYERLLAASPGEIDILITHDAPYGVGTNYYGETQGSRRITALIERLQPKYLIAGHYHHAIGPHQYGDTTYFGLNVIMNLRKEQGGPTEPGWMAVLDTDRDELTPVADEWPVECGEPFPFQAYCANLRANRRP
;
A
#
# COMPACT_ATOMS: atom_id res chain seq x y z
N MET A 1 17.70 9.08 -10.63
CA MET A 1 16.65 9.13 -9.58
C MET A 1 15.31 8.99 -10.28
N ILE A 2 14.55 7.92 -10.00
CA ILE A 2 13.23 7.72 -10.61
C ILE A 2 12.29 8.78 -10.01
N ARG A 3 11.47 9.42 -10.85
CA ARG A 3 10.47 10.40 -10.45
C ARG A 3 9.09 9.77 -10.52
N VAL A 4 8.11 10.41 -9.89
CA VAL A 4 6.70 10.06 -10.07
C VAL A 4 6.40 10.11 -11.57
N CYS A 5 5.87 9.03 -12.13
CA CYS A 5 5.53 8.96 -13.56
C CYS A 5 4.26 8.15 -13.77
N SER A 6 3.51 8.50 -14.80
CA SER A 6 2.37 7.70 -15.25
C SER A 6 2.85 6.32 -15.71
N ILE A 7 2.05 5.30 -15.42
CA ILE A 7 2.26 3.92 -15.89
C ILE A 7 1.14 3.45 -16.84
N ASP A 8 0.22 4.34 -17.20
CA ASP A 8 -0.91 4.06 -18.08
C ASP A 8 -1.11 5.21 -19.08
N PRO A 9 -1.71 4.98 -20.27
CA PRO A 9 -1.88 6.03 -21.27
C PRO A 9 -2.81 7.18 -20.85
N PHE A 10 -3.60 7.01 -19.78
CA PHE A 10 -4.60 7.97 -19.33
C PHE A 10 -4.17 8.77 -18.11
N ASP A 11 -2.95 8.54 -17.59
CA ASP A 11 -2.43 9.20 -16.39
C ASP A 11 -3.32 8.98 -15.15
N LEU A 12 -4.01 7.84 -15.08
CA LEU A 12 -4.83 7.42 -13.95
C LEU A 12 -3.99 6.71 -12.88
N PHE A 13 -2.94 5.99 -13.30
CA PHE A 13 -2.06 5.26 -12.42
C PHE A 13 -0.65 5.83 -12.50
N ARG A 14 -0.08 6.13 -11.34
CA ARG A 14 1.29 6.66 -11.25
C ARG A 14 2.15 5.77 -10.39
N TYR A 15 3.35 5.50 -10.88
CA TYR A 15 4.42 4.96 -10.04
C TYR A 15 4.92 6.06 -9.11
N VAL A 16 5.00 5.75 -7.81
CA VAL A 16 5.51 6.65 -6.79
C VAL A 16 6.74 6.00 -6.14
N PRO A 17 7.94 6.59 -6.28
CA PRO A 17 9.15 6.06 -5.64
C PRO A 17 9.04 6.08 -4.11
N ASP A 18 9.67 5.14 -3.43
CA ASP A 18 9.74 5.10 -1.97
C ASP A 18 10.32 6.39 -1.38
N GLY A 19 9.87 6.79 -0.20
CA GLY A 19 10.29 8.02 0.47
C GLY A 19 9.81 9.30 -0.22
N THR A 20 8.89 9.19 -1.17
CA THR A 20 8.24 10.34 -1.81
C THR A 20 7.15 10.89 -0.88
N VAL A 21 7.08 12.22 -0.82
CA VAL A 21 5.98 12.95 -0.20
C VAL A 21 5.24 13.71 -1.30
N LEU A 22 3.96 13.39 -1.49
CA LEU A 22 3.06 14.01 -2.45
C LEU A 22 2.20 15.06 -1.74
N ARG A 23 1.77 16.10 -2.46
CA ARG A 23 0.84 17.11 -1.97
C ARG A 23 -0.34 17.22 -2.93
N PHE A 24 -1.55 17.07 -2.40
CA PHE A 24 -2.81 17.21 -3.11
C PHE A 24 -3.69 18.20 -2.35
N GLY A 25 -3.76 19.44 -2.82
CA GLY A 25 -4.40 20.52 -2.08
C GLY A 25 -3.73 20.72 -0.72
N LYS A 26 -4.51 20.58 0.36
CA LYS A 26 -4.04 20.65 1.75
C LYS A 26 -3.45 19.33 2.28
N THR A 27 -3.73 18.20 1.61
CA THR A 27 -3.36 16.87 2.09
C THR A 27 -1.96 16.49 1.62
N THR A 28 -1.16 15.98 2.55
CA THR A 28 0.21 15.51 2.34
C THR A 28 0.28 14.00 2.53
N ILE A 29 0.82 13.30 1.54
CA ILE A 29 0.85 11.83 1.48
C ILE A 29 2.29 11.35 1.44
N GLY A 30 2.72 10.56 2.43
CA GLY A 30 4.00 9.86 2.43
C GLY A 30 3.86 8.45 1.84
N CYS A 31 4.84 8.01 1.04
CA CYS A 31 4.81 6.70 0.40
C CYS A 31 6.07 5.87 0.72
N LEU A 32 5.89 4.63 1.17
CA LEU A 32 6.98 3.71 1.50
C LEU A 32 6.66 2.27 1.11
N GLY A 33 7.32 1.74 0.09
CA GLY A 33 7.27 0.32 -0.26
C GLY A 33 8.11 -0.58 0.66
N GLY A 34 8.10 -1.87 0.33
CA GLY A 34 8.85 -2.90 1.02
C GLY A 34 8.17 -3.46 2.28
N ILE A 35 8.73 -4.55 2.79
CA ILE A 35 8.31 -5.24 4.03
C ILE A 35 9.46 -5.31 5.03
N GLU A 36 9.13 -5.48 6.30
CA GLU A 36 10.14 -5.76 7.31
C GLU A 36 10.62 -7.21 7.18
N THR A 37 11.89 -7.37 6.83
CA THR A 37 12.55 -8.67 6.67
C THR A 37 13.65 -8.83 7.73
N ALA A 38 14.06 -10.07 7.98
CA ALA A 38 15.20 -10.36 8.85
C ALA A 38 16.53 -9.85 8.25
N ASN A 39 16.66 -9.92 6.92
CA ASN A 39 17.81 -9.40 6.19
C ASN A 39 17.42 -8.15 5.39
N PRO A 40 17.94 -6.95 5.73
CA PRO A 40 17.60 -5.70 5.05
C PRO A 40 18.17 -5.60 3.62
N GLU A 41 19.04 -6.51 3.20
CA GLU A 41 19.57 -6.57 1.83
C GLU A 41 18.62 -7.30 0.85
N GLU A 42 17.54 -7.90 1.35
CA GLU A 42 16.55 -8.54 0.49
C GLU A 42 15.85 -7.50 -0.38
N LYS A 43 15.54 -7.88 -1.62
CA LYS A 43 14.95 -6.95 -2.61
C LYS A 43 13.61 -6.37 -2.16
N GLN A 44 12.84 -7.12 -1.39
CA GLN A 44 11.56 -6.70 -0.84
C GLN A 44 11.67 -5.90 0.46
N SER A 45 12.85 -5.74 1.03
CA SER A 45 13.04 -5.03 2.29
C SER A 45 12.70 -3.55 2.18
N ILE A 46 12.19 -2.98 3.26
CA ILE A 46 12.08 -1.53 3.41
C ILE A 46 13.47 -0.89 3.25
N ASP A 47 13.62 -0.03 2.24
CA ASP A 47 14.85 0.75 2.02
C ASP A 47 15.12 1.68 3.21
N GLN A 48 16.28 1.49 3.83
CA GLN A 48 16.66 2.22 5.05
C GLN A 48 16.70 3.74 4.84
N ARG A 49 17.25 4.20 3.71
CA ARG A 49 17.40 5.62 3.42
C ARG A 49 16.05 6.28 3.20
N GLN A 50 15.14 5.60 2.51
CA GLN A 50 13.80 6.11 2.23
C GLN A 50 12.93 6.12 3.49
N TYR A 51 13.08 5.11 4.36
CA TYR A 51 12.48 5.09 5.69
C TYR A 51 12.96 6.27 6.55
N GLU A 52 14.28 6.47 6.67
CA GLU A 52 14.85 7.57 7.44
C GLU A 52 14.43 8.95 6.93
N ARG A 53 14.30 9.09 5.61
CA ARG A 53 13.78 10.30 4.99
C ARG A 53 12.37 10.65 5.46
N LEU A 54 11.48 9.66 5.54
CA LEU A 54 10.13 9.89 6.06
C LEU A 54 10.15 10.13 7.57
N LEU A 55 10.95 9.36 8.32
CA LEU A 55 11.07 9.50 9.78
C LEU A 55 11.56 10.89 10.21
N ALA A 56 12.34 11.56 9.36
CA ALA A 56 12.83 12.92 9.57
C ALA A 56 11.73 14.01 9.46
N ALA A 57 10.55 13.70 8.91
CA ALA A 57 9.44 14.63 8.88
C ALA A 57 8.92 14.93 10.30
N SER A 58 8.27 16.08 10.45
CA SER A 58 7.66 16.47 11.73
C SER A 58 6.33 15.75 11.95
N PRO A 59 5.90 15.53 13.20
CA PRO A 59 4.56 15.01 13.47
C PRO A 59 3.51 15.94 12.84
N GLY A 60 2.52 15.36 12.17
CA GLY A 60 1.48 16.10 11.44
C GLY A 60 1.93 16.72 10.11
N GLU A 61 3.17 16.50 9.66
CA GLU A 61 3.61 16.94 8.31
C GLU A 61 3.08 16.02 7.21
N ILE A 62 2.77 14.77 7.55
CA ILE A 62 2.21 13.76 6.66
C ILE A 62 0.83 13.40 7.21
N ASP A 63 -0.22 13.74 6.46
CA ASP A 63 -1.62 13.46 6.84
C ASP A 63 -1.98 12.00 6.59
N ILE A 64 -1.44 11.43 5.50
CA ILE A 64 -1.70 10.05 5.08
C ILE A 64 -0.38 9.35 4.81
N LEU A 65 -0.20 8.19 5.42
CA LEU A 65 0.93 7.31 5.12
C LEU A 65 0.42 6.11 4.30
N ILE A 66 1.07 5.86 3.15
CA ILE A 66 0.83 4.69 2.32
C ILE A 66 2.06 3.80 2.42
N THR A 67 1.88 2.58 2.91
CA THR A 67 2.95 1.58 3.03
C THR A 67 2.59 0.31 2.29
N HIS A 68 3.58 -0.52 1.98
CA HIS A 68 3.28 -1.88 1.54
C HIS A 68 2.96 -2.79 2.73
N ASP A 69 3.82 -2.79 3.75
CA ASP A 69 3.62 -3.54 5.00
C ASP A 69 2.74 -2.78 6.00
N ALA A 70 2.15 -3.52 6.93
CA ALA A 70 1.22 -3.03 7.94
C ALA A 70 1.93 -2.79 9.28
N PRO A 71 1.33 -2.06 10.24
CA PRO A 71 1.93 -1.91 11.57
C PRO A 71 1.96 -3.25 12.31
N TYR A 72 2.89 -3.42 13.23
CA TYR A 72 2.97 -4.61 14.07
C TYR A 72 1.68 -4.83 14.87
N GLY A 73 1.25 -6.09 14.98
CA GLY A 73 0.05 -6.48 15.74
C GLY A 73 -1.24 -6.53 14.92
N VAL A 74 -1.18 -6.50 13.58
CA VAL A 74 -2.38 -6.55 12.73
C VAL A 74 -3.06 -7.91 12.64
N GLY A 75 -2.38 -8.96 13.09
CA GLY A 75 -2.91 -10.31 13.06
C GLY A 75 -1.89 -11.33 13.51
N THR A 76 -2.22 -12.60 13.30
CA THR A 76 -1.37 -13.73 13.64
C THR A 76 -1.30 -14.67 12.43
N ASN A 77 -0.11 -15.12 12.06
CA ASN A 77 0.05 -16.05 10.94
C ASN A 77 -0.35 -17.49 11.34
N TYR A 78 -0.30 -18.42 10.39
CA TYR A 78 -0.62 -19.83 10.60
C TYR A 78 0.22 -20.51 11.71
N TYR A 79 1.44 -20.01 11.95
CA TYR A 79 2.36 -20.52 12.96
C TYR A 79 2.17 -19.89 14.35
N GLY A 80 1.18 -19.00 14.51
CA GLY A 80 0.94 -18.32 15.79
C GLY A 80 1.81 -17.07 16.00
N GLU A 81 2.56 -16.63 15.00
CA GLU A 81 3.43 -15.46 15.10
C GLU A 81 2.67 -14.18 14.78
N THR A 82 2.89 -13.14 15.58
CA THR A 82 2.30 -11.82 15.34
C THR A 82 2.82 -11.22 14.03
N GLN A 83 1.90 -10.72 13.21
CA GLN A 83 2.19 -10.11 11.91
C GLN A 83 2.35 -8.59 11.99
N GLY A 84 2.93 -8.00 10.94
CA GLY A 84 3.16 -6.56 10.81
C GLY A 84 4.60 -6.16 11.10
N SER A 85 4.91 -4.91 10.74
CA SER A 85 6.21 -4.29 10.86
C SER A 85 6.31 -3.37 12.07
N ARG A 86 7.32 -3.60 12.91
CA ARG A 86 7.70 -2.69 14.00
C ARG A 86 8.24 -1.37 13.47
N ARG A 87 8.90 -1.38 12.30
CA ARG A 87 9.33 -0.14 11.63
C ARG A 87 8.14 0.71 11.22
N ILE A 88 7.08 0.12 10.66
CA ILE A 88 5.86 0.85 10.32
C ILE A 88 5.17 1.37 11.58
N THR A 89 5.11 0.58 12.66
CA THR A 89 4.60 1.06 13.97
C THR A 89 5.39 2.28 14.47
N ALA A 90 6.72 2.22 14.50
CA ALA A 90 7.55 3.35 14.92
C ALA A 90 7.37 4.59 14.03
N LEU A 91 7.15 4.38 12.72
CA LEU A 91 6.92 5.46 11.77
C LEU A 91 5.59 6.18 12.02
N ILE A 92 4.49 5.45 12.27
CA ILE A 92 3.21 6.08 12.60
C ILE A 92 3.20 6.72 14.00
N GLU A 93 3.90 6.13 14.98
CA GLU A 93 4.09 6.74 16.30
C GLU A 93 4.83 8.08 16.19
N ARG A 94 5.84 8.16 15.32
CA ARG A 94 6.61 9.38 15.06
C ARG A 94 5.82 10.43 14.28
N LEU A 95 5.18 10.03 13.19
CA LEU A 95 4.55 10.96 12.24
C LEU A 95 3.13 11.35 12.64
N GLN A 96 2.43 10.49 13.39
CA GLN A 96 1.03 10.65 13.76
C GLN A 96 0.13 11.03 12.56
N PRO A 97 0.19 10.30 11.42
CA PRO A 97 -0.70 10.58 10.30
C PRO A 97 -2.14 10.30 10.71
N LYS A 98 -3.10 11.00 10.10
CA LYS A 98 -4.54 10.71 10.27
C LYS A 98 -4.89 9.30 9.79
N TYR A 99 -4.32 8.91 8.64
CA TYR A 99 -4.57 7.60 8.03
C TYR A 99 -3.27 6.85 7.72
N LEU A 100 -3.29 5.53 7.96
CA LEU A 100 -2.34 4.58 7.39
C LEU A 100 -3.07 3.63 6.46
N ILE A 101 -2.57 3.47 5.25
CA ILE A 101 -3.04 2.46 4.29
C ILE A 101 -1.91 1.49 4.01
N ALA A 102 -2.17 0.19 4.18
CA ALA A 102 -1.21 -0.85 3.82
C ALA A 102 -1.84 -1.94 2.96
N GLY A 103 -1.01 -2.76 2.31
CA GLY A 103 -1.41 -3.95 1.58
C GLY A 103 -0.81 -5.21 2.18
N HIS A 104 -0.13 -6.01 1.35
CA HIS A 104 0.68 -7.17 1.71
C HIS A 104 -0.06 -8.43 2.20
N TYR A 105 -1.07 -8.30 3.06
CA TYR A 105 -1.72 -9.45 3.72
C TYR A 105 -2.82 -10.12 2.87
N HIS A 106 -3.16 -9.54 1.72
CA HIS A 106 -4.12 -10.07 0.74
C HIS A 106 -5.52 -10.35 1.33
N HIS A 107 -5.94 -9.51 2.28
CA HIS A 107 -7.31 -9.41 2.78
C HIS A 107 -7.49 -8.04 3.41
N ALA A 108 -8.73 -7.58 3.52
CA ALA A 108 -9.01 -6.33 4.22
C ALA A 108 -8.76 -6.48 5.73
N ILE A 109 -8.08 -5.51 6.34
CA ILE A 109 -7.81 -5.46 7.79
C ILE A 109 -8.25 -4.11 8.34
N GLY A 110 -8.92 -4.11 9.48
CA GLY A 110 -9.38 -2.90 10.14
C GLY A 110 -10.79 -2.45 9.73
N PRO A 111 -11.17 -1.20 10.06
CA PRO A 111 -10.33 -0.15 10.63
C PRO A 111 -9.78 -0.52 12.02
N HIS A 112 -8.48 -0.28 12.24
CA HIS A 112 -7.86 -0.34 13.58
C HIS A 112 -7.32 1.03 13.97
N GLN A 113 -7.33 1.33 15.26
CA GLN A 113 -6.85 2.60 15.80
C GLN A 113 -5.47 2.43 16.45
N TYR A 114 -4.49 3.24 16.03
CA TYR A 114 -3.14 3.30 16.57
C TYR A 114 -2.85 4.74 17.05
N GLY A 115 -3.16 5.03 18.31
CA GLY A 115 -3.18 6.41 18.79
C GLY A 115 -4.21 7.23 18.01
N ASP A 116 -3.79 8.33 17.39
CA ASP A 116 -4.66 9.15 16.52
C ASP A 116 -4.70 8.67 15.06
N THR A 117 -3.91 7.67 14.69
CA THR A 117 -3.86 7.11 13.34
C THR A 117 -4.90 6.01 13.13
N THR A 118 -5.76 6.15 12.13
CA THR A 118 -6.65 5.09 11.67
C THR A 118 -5.99 4.26 10.56
N TYR A 119 -5.87 2.95 10.78
CA TYR A 119 -5.28 2.00 9.85
C TYR A 119 -6.33 1.24 9.03
N PHE A 120 -6.11 1.17 7.71
CA PHE A 120 -6.82 0.31 6.78
C PHE A 120 -5.83 -0.59 6.02
N GLY A 121 -5.95 -1.89 6.18
CA GLY A 121 -5.31 -2.88 5.31
C GLY A 121 -6.21 -3.16 4.11
N LEU A 122 -5.70 -2.93 2.90
CA LEU A 122 -6.41 -3.19 1.66
C LEU A 122 -6.15 -4.61 1.16
N ASN A 123 -7.17 -5.17 0.52
CA ASN A 123 -7.11 -6.45 -0.15
C ASN A 123 -6.26 -6.38 -1.44
N VAL A 124 -5.94 -7.53 -2.00
CA VAL A 124 -5.35 -7.62 -3.33
C VAL A 124 -6.42 -7.42 -4.40
N ILE A 125 -6.08 -6.78 -5.51
CA ILE A 125 -7.01 -6.56 -6.62
C ILE A 125 -7.63 -7.88 -7.07
N MET A 126 -6.86 -8.94 -7.20
CA MET A 126 -7.32 -10.26 -7.60
C MET A 126 -6.59 -11.35 -6.85
N ASN A 127 -7.23 -12.49 -6.64
CA ASN A 127 -6.63 -13.61 -5.94
C ASN A 127 -5.42 -14.18 -6.70
N LEU A 128 -4.21 -13.80 -6.28
CA LEU A 128 -2.95 -14.19 -6.92
C LEU A 128 -2.67 -15.69 -6.86
N ARG A 129 -3.39 -16.45 -6.02
CA ARG A 129 -3.25 -17.91 -5.89
C ARG A 129 -4.09 -18.67 -6.92
N LYS A 130 -4.97 -18.00 -7.67
CA LYS A 130 -5.78 -18.62 -8.74
C LYS A 130 -5.07 -18.44 -10.09
N GLU A 131 -4.71 -19.55 -10.73
CA GLU A 131 -3.97 -19.56 -12.02
C GLU A 131 -4.76 -18.95 -13.18
N GLN A 132 -6.10 -18.98 -13.13
CA GLN A 132 -6.97 -18.57 -14.24
C GLN A 132 -7.45 -17.10 -14.14
N GLY A 133 -6.90 -16.32 -13.22
CA GLY A 133 -7.53 -15.06 -12.82
C GLY A 133 -8.82 -15.31 -12.03
N GLY A 134 -9.40 -14.24 -11.51
CA GLY A 134 -10.62 -14.28 -10.73
C GLY A 134 -11.24 -12.89 -10.64
N PRO A 135 -12.47 -12.77 -10.13
CA PRO A 135 -13.09 -11.47 -9.91
C PRO A 135 -12.25 -10.65 -8.92
N THR A 136 -12.42 -9.33 -8.90
CA THR A 136 -11.66 -8.52 -7.93
C THR A 136 -12.14 -8.79 -6.51
N GLU A 137 -11.28 -8.70 -5.51
CA GLU A 137 -11.66 -8.99 -4.12
C GLU A 137 -12.11 -7.71 -3.41
N PRO A 138 -13.30 -7.62 -2.78
CA PRO A 138 -13.74 -6.42 -2.05
C PRO A 138 -12.68 -5.85 -1.09
N GLY A 139 -12.68 -4.52 -0.95
CA GLY A 139 -11.73 -3.82 -0.08
C GLY A 139 -10.31 -3.68 -0.65
N TRP A 140 -10.11 -3.90 -1.94
CA TRP A 140 -8.81 -3.73 -2.62
C TRP A 140 -8.43 -2.25 -2.86
N MET A 141 -9.40 -1.34 -2.72
CA MET A 141 -9.25 0.09 -2.99
C MET A 141 -9.80 0.91 -1.83
N ALA A 142 -9.26 2.11 -1.64
CA ALA A 142 -9.87 3.15 -0.82
C ALA A 142 -9.91 4.46 -1.61
N VAL A 143 -10.91 5.29 -1.29
CA VAL A 143 -11.09 6.62 -1.87
C VAL A 143 -10.85 7.66 -0.79
N LEU A 144 -10.01 8.64 -1.09
CA LEU A 144 -9.88 9.86 -0.30
C LEU A 144 -10.79 10.94 -0.88
N ASP A 145 -11.81 11.34 -0.13
CA ASP A 145 -12.55 12.56 -0.39
C ASP A 145 -11.72 13.75 0.11
N THR A 146 -11.14 14.53 -0.80
CA THR A 146 -10.25 15.65 -0.45
C THR A 146 -10.98 16.86 0.11
N ASP A 147 -12.29 16.99 -0.13
CA ASP A 147 -13.09 18.09 0.40
C ASP A 147 -13.42 17.83 1.87
N ARG A 148 -13.77 16.58 2.18
CA ARG A 148 -14.07 16.11 3.55
C ARG A 148 -12.85 15.68 4.34
N ASP A 149 -11.73 15.44 3.64
CA ASP A 149 -10.53 14.83 4.20
C ASP A 149 -10.84 13.44 4.81
N GLU A 150 -11.71 12.68 4.16
CA GLU A 150 -12.19 11.37 4.64
C GLU A 150 -11.69 10.25 3.74
N LEU A 151 -11.08 9.23 4.35
CA LEU A 151 -10.64 8.04 3.63
C LEU A 151 -11.61 6.88 3.87
N THR A 152 -12.17 6.33 2.80
CA THR A 152 -13.16 5.24 2.86
C THR A 152 -12.72 4.06 1.99
N PRO A 153 -12.56 2.85 2.57
CA PRO A 153 -12.40 1.63 1.77
C PRO A 153 -13.62 1.38 0.88
N VAL A 154 -13.38 1.00 -0.37
CA VAL A 154 -14.45 0.62 -1.30
C VAL A 154 -14.79 -0.85 -1.05
N ALA A 155 -15.91 -1.04 -0.36
CA ALA A 155 -16.44 -2.36 0.00
C ALA A 155 -17.60 -2.81 -0.90
N ASP A 156 -18.06 -1.96 -1.83
CA ASP A 156 -19.15 -2.28 -2.74
C ASP A 156 -18.81 -3.47 -3.64
N GLU A 157 -19.85 -4.12 -4.15
CA GLU A 157 -19.71 -5.26 -5.06
C GLU A 157 -19.48 -4.83 -6.51
N TRP A 158 -19.85 -3.61 -6.91
CA TRP A 158 -19.70 -3.15 -8.31
C TRP A 158 -18.25 -3.17 -8.85
N PRO A 159 -17.17 -2.93 -8.05
CA PRO A 159 -15.81 -3.10 -8.53
C PRO A 159 -15.47 -4.58 -8.81
N VAL A 160 -16.11 -5.52 -8.09
CA VAL A 160 -16.01 -6.97 -8.29
C VAL A 160 -16.61 -7.39 -9.64
N GLU A 161 -17.63 -6.67 -10.09
CA GLU A 161 -18.29 -6.88 -11.37
C GLU A 161 -17.54 -6.25 -12.56
N CYS A 162 -16.52 -5.43 -12.29
CA CYS A 162 -15.74 -4.78 -13.34
C CYS A 162 -14.69 -5.73 -13.94
N GLY A 163 -15.03 -6.33 -15.09
CA GLY A 163 -14.07 -6.91 -16.02
C GLY A 163 -14.18 -8.43 -16.19
N GLU A 164 -13.91 -8.89 -17.40
CA GLU A 164 -13.63 -10.30 -17.67
C GLU A 164 -12.40 -10.75 -16.85
N PRO A 165 -12.32 -12.03 -16.45
CA PRO A 165 -11.15 -12.55 -15.75
C PRO A 165 -9.84 -12.15 -16.46
N PHE A 166 -9.01 -11.34 -15.79
CA PHE A 166 -7.75 -10.90 -16.36
C PHE A 166 -6.65 -11.93 -16.06
N PRO A 167 -6.03 -12.56 -17.07
CA PRO A 167 -4.98 -13.55 -16.85
C PRO A 167 -3.64 -12.86 -16.51
N PHE A 168 -3.56 -12.26 -15.32
CA PHE A 168 -2.46 -11.40 -14.89
C PHE A 168 -1.09 -12.08 -14.98
N GLN A 169 -1.00 -13.37 -14.63
CA GLN A 169 0.24 -14.14 -14.72
C GLN A 169 0.71 -14.28 -16.18
N ALA A 170 -0.20 -14.59 -17.11
CA ALA A 170 0.11 -14.68 -18.54
C ALA A 170 0.49 -13.31 -19.12
N TYR A 171 -0.21 -12.25 -18.72
CA TYR A 171 0.12 -10.88 -19.10
C TYR A 171 1.54 -10.48 -18.62
N CYS A 172 1.87 -10.75 -17.36
CA CYS A 172 3.20 -10.49 -16.81
C CYS A 172 4.29 -11.32 -17.52
N ALA A 173 4.02 -12.59 -17.82
CA ALA A 173 4.92 -13.44 -18.58
C ALA A 173 5.20 -12.85 -19.98
N ASN A 174 4.15 -12.40 -20.69
CA ASN A 174 4.26 -11.74 -21.99
C ASN A 174 5.06 -10.43 -21.91
N LEU A 175 4.81 -9.59 -20.90
CA LEU A 175 5.60 -8.36 -20.71
C LEU A 175 7.09 -8.65 -20.50
N ARG A 176 7.42 -9.69 -19.73
CA ARG A 176 8.81 -10.11 -19.50
C ARG A 176 9.45 -10.65 -20.78
N ALA A 177 8.71 -11.46 -21.55
CA ALA A 177 9.18 -12.01 -22.82
C ALA A 177 9.38 -10.93 -23.92
N ASN A 178 8.57 -9.87 -23.89
CA ASN A 178 8.58 -8.81 -24.90
C ASN A 178 9.47 -7.60 -24.54
N ARG A 179 10.07 -7.56 -23.35
CA ARG A 179 11.16 -6.62 -23.04
C ARG A 179 12.43 -7.10 -23.74
N ARG A 180 12.65 -6.66 -24.99
CA ARG A 180 13.97 -6.76 -25.63
C ARG A 180 15.00 -5.95 -24.82
N PRO A 181 16.25 -6.42 -24.69
CA PRO A 181 17.32 -5.68 -24.03
C PRO A 181 17.58 -4.33 -24.69
#